data_AF-A0A914S680-F1
#
_entry.id   AF-A0A914S680-F1
#
_cell.length_a   1.000
_cell.length_b   1.000
_cell.length_c   1.000
_cell.angle_alpha   90.00
_cell.angle_beta   90.00
_cell.angle_gamma   90.00
#
_symmetry.space_group_name_H-M   'P 1'
#
loop_
_entity.id
_entity.type
_entity.pdbx_description
1 polymer ?
#
loop_
_entity_poly.entity_id
_entity_poly.type
_entity_poly.pdbx_seq_one_letter_code
_entity_poly.pdbx_strand_id
1 'polypeptide(L)'
;MCDCSQSFPSFDEQVHVILFYIFGFCGIVFFIANIICHRHSLYYLNPYGRISYYLKVTLCTAYLLIVPILVGSFLLYWRACITAAYEVFAICEYTGVFLNIAFHGCAFFDIRHKVIFCVRIVETIPKKTNDTEEKCVHKDANLNSVKSLRMNG
;
A
#
# COMPACT_ATOMS: atom_id res chain seq x y z
N MET A 1 22.09 -23.56 34.46
CA MET A 1 23.02 -22.48 34.06
C MET A 1 22.77 -22.23 32.58
N CYS A 2 22.22 -21.07 32.21
CA CYS A 2 22.10 -20.69 30.80
C CYS A 2 23.42 -20.00 30.43
N ASP A 3 24.34 -20.75 29.82
CA ASP A 3 25.59 -20.19 29.31
C ASP A 3 25.27 -19.25 28.15
N CYS A 4 25.37 -17.96 28.41
CA CYS A 4 25.29 -16.89 27.41
C CYS A 4 26.64 -16.66 26.71
N SER A 5 27.55 -17.62 26.83
CA SER A 5 28.84 -17.66 26.16
C SER A 5 28.87 -18.85 25.22
N GLN A 6 29.05 -18.55 23.93
CA GLN A 6 29.45 -19.48 22.86
C GLN A 6 28.35 -20.34 22.23
N SER A 7 27.50 -19.67 21.46
CA SER A 7 27.40 -20.01 20.04
C SER A 7 27.53 -18.69 19.30
N PHE A 8 28.67 -18.43 18.65
CA PHE A 8 28.65 -17.42 17.60
C PHE A 8 27.55 -17.86 16.64
N PRO A 9 26.57 -16.99 16.32
CA PRO A 9 25.55 -17.36 15.36
C PRO A 9 26.25 -17.84 14.10
N SER A 10 25.82 -19.00 13.61
CA SER A 10 26.35 -19.54 12.35
C SER A 10 26.25 -18.46 11.26
N PHE A 11 27.10 -18.53 10.24
CA PHE A 11 27.10 -17.51 9.17
C PHE A 11 25.69 -17.29 8.60
N ASP A 12 24.91 -18.37 8.49
CA ASP A 12 23.51 -18.35 8.05
C ASP A 12 22.59 -17.52 8.98
N GLU A 13 22.74 -17.65 10.30
CA GLU A 13 21.95 -16.90 11.28
C GLU A 13 22.25 -15.40 11.24
N GLN A 14 23.52 -15.01 11.06
CA GLN A 14 23.91 -13.60 10.97
C GLN A 14 23.34 -12.94 9.72
N VAL A 15 23.46 -13.63 8.58
CA VAL A 15 22.92 -13.14 7.30
C VAL A 15 21.41 -13.04 7.35
N HIS A 16 20.72 -14.03 7.93
CA HIS A 16 19.26 -14.02 8.12
C HIS A 16 18.79 -12.78 8.88
N VAL A 17 19.42 -12.48 10.01
CA VAL A 17 19.07 -11.32 10.85
C VAL A 17 19.31 -10.00 10.10
N ILE A 18 20.44 -9.87 9.39
CA ILE A 18 20.75 -8.66 8.60
C ILE A 18 19.74 -8.47 7.47
N LEU A 19 19.43 -9.53 6.72
CA LEU A 19 18.42 -9.50 5.66
C LEU A 19 17.05 -9.13 6.22
N PHE A 20 16.70 -9.64 7.40
CA PHE A 20 15.44 -9.34 8.05
C PHE A 20 15.35 -7.86 8.48
N TYR A 21 16.43 -7.28 8.98
CA TYR A 21 16.47 -5.84 9.28
C TYR A 21 16.30 -4.96 8.05
N ILE A 22 16.97 -5.31 6.94
CA ILE A 22 16.83 -4.59 5.66
C ILE A 22 15.39 -4.73 5.14
N PHE A 23 14.84 -5.95 5.18
CA PHE A 23 13.45 -6.23 4.83
C PHE A 23 12.47 -5.42 5.71
N GLY A 24 12.73 -5.33 7.01
CA GLY A 24 11.98 -4.52 7.97
C GLY A 24 11.92 -3.05 7.58
N PHE A 25 13.09 -2.45 7.35
CA PHE A 25 13.20 -1.04 6.99
C PHE A 25 12.57 -0.73 5.63
N CYS A 26 12.87 -1.55 4.61
CA CYS A 26 12.25 -1.44 3.29
C CYS A 26 10.72 -1.59 3.37
N GLY A 27 10.24 -2.50 4.21
CA GLY A 27 8.83 -2.67 4.54
C GLY A 27 8.20 -1.38 5.02
N ILE A 28 8.76 -0.73 6.05
CA ILE A 28 8.22 0.54 6.59
C ILE A 28 8.05 1.59 5.48
N VAL A 29 9.10 1.79 4.68
CA VAL A 29 9.06 2.76 3.58
C VAL A 29 7.97 2.40 2.57
N PHE A 30 7.85 1.11 2.23
CA PHE A 30 6.83 0.60 1.33
C PHE A 30 5.41 0.82 1.88
N PHE A 31 5.14 0.50 3.15
CA PHE A 31 3.84 0.70 3.80
C PHE A 31 3.43 2.19 3.78
N ILE A 32 4.35 3.08 4.16
CA ILE A 32 4.09 4.53 4.20
C ILE A 32 3.82 5.07 2.80
N ALA A 33 4.68 4.74 1.82
CA ALA A 33 4.52 5.19 0.44
C ALA A 33 3.18 4.73 -0.14
N ASN A 34 2.77 3.49 0.14
CA ASN A 34 1.48 2.96 -0.32
C ASN A 34 0.28 3.67 0.32
N ILE A 35 0.33 4.01 1.61
CA ILE A 35 -0.75 4.75 2.28
C ILE A 35 -0.91 6.15 1.65
N ILE A 36 0.21 6.85 1.41
CA ILE A 36 0.19 8.19 0.79
C ILE A 36 -0.38 8.09 -0.63
N CYS A 37 0.10 7.13 -1.41
CA CYS A 37 -0.37 6.90 -2.78
C CYS A 37 -1.87 6.56 -2.80
N HIS A 38 -2.34 5.69 -1.88
CA HIS A 38 -3.76 5.31 -1.79
C HIS A 38 -4.66 6.49 -1.40
N ARG A 39 -4.20 7.35 -0.48
CA ARG A 39 -4.91 8.57 -0.09
C ARG A 39 -5.15 9.49 -1.28
N HIS A 40 -4.16 9.67 -2.14
CA HIS A 40 -4.24 10.56 -3.29
C HIS A 40 -5.05 9.97 -4.45
N SER A 41 -5.01 8.65 -4.65
CA SER A 41 -5.52 8.01 -5.86
C SER A 41 -6.86 7.28 -5.72
N LEU A 42 -7.15 6.66 -4.57
CA LEU A 42 -8.30 5.75 -4.40
C LEU A 42 -9.24 6.11 -3.25
N TYR A 43 -8.88 7.06 -2.39
CA TYR A 43 -9.66 7.38 -1.19
C TYR A 43 -11.12 7.79 -1.48
N TYR A 44 -11.36 8.44 -2.61
CA TYR A 44 -12.67 8.96 -2.99
C TYR A 44 -13.63 7.92 -3.60
N LEU A 45 -13.16 6.69 -3.87
CA LEU A 45 -14.01 5.61 -4.38
C LEU A 45 -14.79 4.94 -3.24
N ASN A 46 -16.06 5.29 -3.09
CA ASN A 46 -16.98 4.66 -2.14
C ASN A 46 -17.56 3.36 -2.74
N PRO A 47 -17.76 2.25 -2.00
CA PRO A 47 -17.44 1.99 -0.58
C PRO A 47 -16.07 1.34 -0.33
N TYR A 48 -15.46 0.71 -1.34
CA TYR A 48 -14.28 -0.14 -1.17
C TYR A 48 -12.97 0.62 -0.94
N GLY A 49 -12.84 1.85 -1.46
CA GLY A 49 -11.64 2.68 -1.30
C GLY A 49 -11.38 3.07 0.15
N ARG A 50 -12.45 3.34 0.93
CA ARG A 50 -12.35 3.63 2.37
C ARG A 50 -12.00 2.39 3.20
N ILE A 51 -12.63 1.25 2.92
CA ILE A 51 -12.33 -0.01 3.62
C ILE A 51 -10.88 -0.43 3.38
N SER A 52 -10.41 -0.38 2.14
CA SER A 52 -9.01 -0.68 1.79
C SER A 52 -8.04 0.30 2.47
N TYR A 53 -8.39 1.59 2.55
CA TYR A 53 -7.56 2.58 3.27
C TYR A 53 -7.43 2.23 4.76
N TYR A 54 -8.53 1.92 5.45
CA TYR A 54 -8.48 1.54 6.87
C TYR A 54 -7.70 0.25 7.08
N LEU A 55 -7.83 -0.76 6.21
CA LEU A 55 -7.03 -1.98 6.28
C LEU A 55 -5.53 -1.68 6.13
N LYS A 56 -5.14 -0.87 5.14
CA LYS A 56 -3.74 -0.47 4.93
C LYS A 56 -3.17 0.28 6.13
N VAL A 57 -3.95 1.20 6.72
CA VAL A 57 -3.55 1.95 7.93
C VAL A 57 -3.40 1.03 9.14
N THR A 58 -4.33 0.10 9.35
CA THR A 58 -4.26 -0.87 10.45
C THR A 58 -3.05 -1.78 10.31
N LEU A 59 -2.79 -2.31 9.11
CA LEU A 59 -1.63 -3.16 8.85
C LEU A 59 -0.31 -2.39 9.02
N CYS A 60 -0.22 -1.15 8.55
CA CYS A 60 0.95 -0.30 8.76
C CYS A 60 1.17 0.01 10.24
N THR A 61 0.11 0.33 11.00
CA THR A 61 0.22 0.59 12.44
C THR A 61 0.70 -0.64 13.19
N ALA A 62 0.14 -1.82 12.88
CA ALA A 62 0.59 -3.08 13.45
C ALA A 62 2.06 -3.35 13.14
N TYR A 63 2.49 -3.11 11.89
CA TYR A 63 3.88 -3.28 11.48
C TYR A 63 4.84 -2.33 12.22
N LEU A 64 4.46 -1.06 12.37
CA LEU A 64 5.23 -0.07 13.13
C LEU A 64 5.35 -0.39 14.62
N LEU A 65 4.43 -1.17 15.20
CA LEU A 65 4.53 -1.66 16.57
C LEU A 65 5.41 -2.91 16.68
N ILE A 66 5.37 -3.81 15.69
CA ILE A 66 6.17 -5.05 15.68
C ILE A 66 7.67 -4.74 15.57
N VAL A 67 8.07 -3.79 14.71
CA VAL A 67 9.49 -3.45 14.49
C VAL A 67 10.24 -3.06 15.79
N PRO A 68 9.77 -2.12 16.63
CA PRO A 68 10.46 -1.77 17.86
C PRO A 68 10.44 -2.91 18.88
N ILE A 69 9.39 -3.75 18.90
CA ILE A 69 9.35 -4.95 19.75
C ILE A 69 10.44 -5.94 19.33
N LEU A 70 10.64 -6.13 18.03
CA LEU A 70 11.67 -7.01 17.47
C LEU A 70 13.09 -6.50 17.79
N VAL A 71 13.33 -5.19 17.65
CA VAL A 71 14.61 -4.58 18.06
C VAL A 71 14.80 -4.72 19.57
N GLY A 72 13.74 -4.49 20.35
CA GLY A 72 13.75 -4.62 21.80
C GLY A 72 14.07 -6.04 22.27
N SER A 73 13.43 -7.05 21.68
CA SER A 73 13.67 -8.46 22.04
C SER A 73 15.08 -8.92 21.65
N PHE A 74 15.61 -8.47 20.51
CA PHE A 74 16.99 -8.72 20.11
C PHE A 74 18.00 -8.11 21.10
N LEU A 75 17.79 -6.84 21.49
CA LEU A 75 18.64 -6.19 22.50
C LEU A 75 18.52 -6.86 23.87
N LEU A 76 17.32 -7.29 24.27
CA LEU A 76 17.08 -7.98 25.54
C LEU A 76 17.78 -9.35 25.57
N TYR A 77 17.73 -10.08 24.46
CA TYR A 77 18.44 -11.33 24.29
C TYR A 77 19.95 -11.13 24.40
N TRP A 78 20.50 -10.14 23.68
CA TRP A 78 21.94 -9.84 23.68
C TRP A 78 22.47 -9.35 25.03
N ARG A 79 21.71 -8.50 25.74
CA ARG A 79 22.19 -7.83 26.96
C ARG A 79 21.83 -8.55 28.25
N ALA A 80 20.66 -9.20 28.30
CA ALA A 80 20.11 -9.80 29.51
C ALA A 80 20.02 -11.34 29.44
N CYS A 81 20.36 -11.95 28.30
CA CYS A 81 20.41 -13.42 28.14
C CYS A 81 19.09 -14.12 28.52
N ILE A 82 17.97 -13.43 28.29
CA ILE A 82 16.64 -13.94 28.59
C ILE A 82 16.22 -14.85 27.44
N THR A 83 16.16 -16.16 27.67
CA THR A 83 15.77 -17.17 26.67
C THR A 83 14.35 -16.94 26.14
N ALA A 84 13.44 -16.41 26.96
CA ALA A 84 12.09 -16.05 26.53
C ALA A 84 12.05 -14.92 25.48
N ALA A 85 13.08 -14.07 25.40
CA ALA A 85 13.14 -13.00 24.40
C ALA A 85 13.36 -13.55 22.98
N TYR A 86 13.99 -14.72 22.86
CA TYR A 86 14.20 -15.39 21.57
C TYR A 86 12.89 -15.88 20.96
N GLU A 87 12.01 -16.48 21.77
CA GLU A 87 10.67 -16.90 21.33
C GLU A 87 9.85 -15.69 20.83
N VAL A 88 9.91 -14.57 21.56
CA VAL A 88 9.24 -13.32 21.15
C VAL A 88 9.82 -12.77 19.85
N PHE A 89 11.14 -12.83 19.68
CA PHE A 89 11.80 -12.44 18.44
C PHE A 89 11.29 -13.26 17.25
N ALA A 90 11.27 -14.59 17.37
CA ALA A 90 10.78 -15.48 16.31
C ALA A 90 9.30 -15.19 15.96
N ILE A 91 8.43 -15.02 16.96
CA ILE A 91 7.01 -14.67 16.74
C ILE A 91 6.87 -13.33 16.01
N CYS A 92 7.66 -12.31 16.39
CA CYS A 92 7.64 -11.01 15.73
C CYS A 92 8.11 -11.10 14.27
N GLU A 93 9.10 -11.96 14.01
CA GLU A 93 9.60 -12.21 12.66
C GLU A 93 8.51 -12.77 11.75
N TYR A 94 7.88 -13.88 12.15
CA TYR A 94 6.77 -14.50 11.42
C TYR A 94 5.59 -13.53 11.24
N THR A 95 5.27 -12.77 12.28
CA THR A 95 4.19 -11.77 12.23
C THR A 95 4.51 -10.66 11.24
N GLY A 96 5.75 -10.18 11.21
CA GLY A 96 6.21 -9.16 10.25
C GLY A 96 6.10 -9.63 8.79
N VAL A 97 6.49 -10.87 8.51
CA VAL A 97 6.34 -11.48 7.18
C VAL A 97 4.86 -11.61 6.81
N PHE A 98 4.03 -12.13 7.73
CA PHE A 98 2.60 -12.27 7.52
C PHE A 98 1.92 -10.92 7.22
N LEU A 99 2.26 -9.87 7.97
CA LEU A 99 1.72 -8.52 7.74
C LEU A 99 2.11 -7.97 6.37
N ASN A 100 3.35 -8.21 5.91
CA ASN A 100 3.78 -7.85 4.55
C ASN A 100 2.96 -8.57 3.47
N ILE A 101 2.76 -9.89 3.61
CA ILE A 101 1.95 -10.67 2.67
C ILE A 101 0.49 -10.19 2.68
N ALA A 102 -0.10 -9.98 3.87
CA ALA A 102 -1.46 -9.48 4.02
C ALA A 102 -1.62 -8.09 3.37
N PHE A 103 -0.61 -7.23 3.46
CA PHE A 103 -0.63 -5.91 2.83
C PHE A 103 -0.61 -5.98 1.30
N HIS A 104 0.18 -6.89 0.71
CA HIS A 104 0.10 -7.17 -0.71
C HIS A 104 -1.27 -7.74 -1.11
N GLY A 105 -1.85 -8.60 -0.27
CA GLY A 105 -3.22 -9.09 -0.43
C GLY A 105 -4.26 -7.97 -0.47
N CYS A 106 -4.02 -6.85 0.22
CA CYS A 106 -4.92 -5.68 0.17
C CYS A 106 -5.04 -5.07 -1.24
N ALA A 107 -4.02 -5.25 -2.10
CA ALA A 107 -4.11 -4.82 -3.50
C ALA A 107 -5.22 -5.54 -4.28
N PHE A 108 -5.62 -6.74 -3.86
CA PHE A 108 -6.74 -7.45 -4.47
C PHE A 108 -8.06 -6.67 -4.33
N PHE A 109 -8.29 -6.07 -3.15
CA PHE A 109 -9.45 -5.21 -2.92
C PHE A 109 -9.40 -3.91 -3.74
N ASP A 110 -8.20 -3.40 -4.06
CA ASP A 110 -8.03 -2.20 -4.87
C ASP A 110 -8.32 -2.43 -6.37
N ILE A 111 -7.99 -3.61 -6.89
CA ILE A 111 -8.09 -3.94 -8.32
C ILE A 111 -9.47 -4.51 -8.70
N ARG A 112 -10.11 -5.29 -7.82
CA ARG A 112 -11.36 -6.03 -8.11
C ARG A 112 -12.52 -5.18 -8.62
N HIS A 113 -12.57 -3.88 -8.28
CA HIS A 113 -13.65 -2.98 -8.68
C HIS A 113 -13.23 -1.88 -9.67
N LYS A 114 -11.96 -1.88 -10.11
CA LYS A 114 -11.40 -0.83 -10.99
C LYS A 114 -11.31 -1.22 -12.47
N VAL A 115 -11.68 -2.44 -12.84
CA VAL A 115 -11.68 -2.88 -14.25
C VAL A 115 -12.91 -2.36 -15.00
N ILE A 116 -13.11 -1.04 -15.01
CA ILE A 116 -13.69 -0.40 -16.19
C ILE A 116 -12.48 -0.02 -17.01
N PHE A 117 -12.14 -0.86 -18.00
CA PHE A 117 -11.21 -0.46 -19.04
C PHE A 117 -11.79 0.79 -19.70
N CYS A 118 -11.40 1.98 -19.24
CA CYS A 118 -11.56 3.20 -20.00
C CYS A 118 -10.58 3.10 -21.17
N VAL A 119 -10.91 2.27 -22.16
CA VAL A 119 -10.42 2.45 -23.51
C VAL A 119 -10.97 3.79 -23.94
N ARG A 120 -10.22 4.86 -23.68
CA ARG A 120 -10.42 6.13 -24.37
C ARG A 120 -9.99 5.83 -25.80
N ILE A 121 -10.93 5.40 -26.64
CA ILE A 121 -10.75 5.40 -28.08
C ILE A 121 -10.50 6.87 -28.42
N VAL A 122 -9.24 7.23 -28.59
CA VAL A 122 -8.85 8.52 -29.15
C VAL A 122 -9.29 8.43 -30.60
N GLU A 123 -10.45 8.98 -30.92
CA GLU A 123 -10.82 9.22 -32.30
C GLU A 123 -9.73 10.10 -32.91
N THR A 124 -9.02 9.57 -33.89
CA THR A 124 -8.11 10.34 -34.72
C THR A 124 -8.91 11.44 -35.39
N ILE A 125 -8.70 12.69 -34.96
CA ILE A 125 -9.24 13.87 -35.62
C ILE A 125 -8.72 13.82 -37.07
N PRO A 126 -9.59 13.72 -38.10
CA PRO A 126 -9.13 13.77 -39.48
C PRO A 126 -8.47 15.13 -39.71
N LYS A 127 -7.20 15.08 -40.13
CA LYS A 127 -6.40 16.26 -40.45
C LYS A 127 -7.10 17.01 -41.59
N LYS A 128 -7.72 18.15 -41.27
CA LYS A 128 -8.35 19.04 -42.26
C LYS A 128 -7.32 19.44 -43.31
N THR A 129 -7.62 19.14 -44.57
CA THR A 129 -7.00 19.81 -45.71
C THR A 129 -7.83 21.06 -46.00
N ASN A 130 -7.25 22.19 -45.63
CA ASN A 130 -7.40 23.58 -46.08
C ASN A 130 -8.74 24.15 -46.61
N ASP A 131 -8.94 25.41 -46.17
CA ASP A 131 -9.67 26.51 -46.80
C ASP A 131 -11.20 26.54 -46.66
N THR A 132 -11.69 27.33 -45.69
CA THR A 132 -12.42 28.59 -45.92
C THR A 132 -12.83 29.18 -44.57
N GLU A 133 -12.62 30.49 -44.45
CA GLU A 133 -13.12 31.41 -43.42
C GLU A 133 -14.62 31.26 -43.12
N GLU A 134 -15.04 31.85 -41.98
CA GLU A 134 -16.43 32.21 -41.64
C GLU A 134 -17.33 31.13 -40.97
N LYS A 135 -17.37 31.13 -39.62
CA LYS A 135 -18.49 31.71 -38.83
C LYS A 135 -18.40 31.34 -37.35
N CYS A 136 -18.30 32.39 -36.56
CA CYS A 136 -18.53 32.43 -35.12
C CYS A 136 -20.01 32.13 -34.81
N VAL A 137 -20.29 31.67 -33.58
CA VAL A 137 -21.62 31.60 -32.93
C VAL A 137 -22.54 30.44 -33.36
N HIS A 138 -22.49 29.30 -32.66
CA HIS A 138 -23.66 28.51 -32.19
C HIS A 138 -23.25 27.10 -31.73
N LYS A 139 -22.88 26.90 -30.46
CA LYS A 139 -23.20 25.61 -29.78
C LYS A 139 -23.17 25.62 -28.25
N ASP A 140 -23.32 26.79 -27.62
CA ASP A 140 -23.64 26.87 -26.18
C ASP A 140 -25.14 26.59 -25.88
N ALA A 141 -25.95 26.27 -26.90
CA ALA A 141 -27.39 26.04 -26.75
C ALA A 141 -27.79 24.60 -26.35
N ASN A 142 -26.85 23.64 -26.30
CA ASN A 142 -27.17 22.23 -26.03
C ASN A 142 -26.65 21.71 -24.67
N LEU A 143 -26.43 22.60 -23.71
CA LEU A 143 -26.19 22.24 -22.30
C LEU A 143 -27.37 22.60 -21.38
N ASN A 144 -28.33 23.40 -21.88
CA ASN A 144 -29.51 23.82 -21.12
C ASN A 144 -30.77 22.97 -21.38
N SER A 145 -30.79 22.12 -22.41
CA SER A 145 -31.95 21.25 -22.70
C SER A 145 -31.93 19.93 -21.92
N VAL A 146 -30.74 19.39 -21.60
CA VAL A 146 -30.62 18.09 -20.89
C VAL A 146 -30.75 18.24 -19.36
N LYS A 147 -30.52 19.44 -18.81
CA LYS A 147 -30.67 19.71 -17.37
C LYS A 147 -32.12 19.90 -16.90
N SER A 148 -33.09 20.04 -17.82
CA SER A 148 -34.51 20.27 -17.49
C SER A 148 -35.36 18.99 -17.39
N LEU A 149 -34.82 17.82 -17.75
CA LEU A 149 -35.60 16.56 -17.83
C LEU A 149 -35.34 15.58 -16.68
N ARG A 150 -34.70 16.04 -15.58
CA ARG A 150 -34.42 15.19 -14.41
C ARG A 150 -34.80 15.81 -13.06
N MET A 151 -35.88 16.58 -13.04
CA MET A 151 -36.57 17.03 -11.83
C MET A 151 -38.08 16.92 -12.08
N ASN A 152 -38.62 15.71 -11.89
CA ASN A 152 -40.00 15.38 -11.51
C ASN A 152 -40.27 13.91 -11.86
N GLY A 153 -40.10 13.06 -10.86
CA GLY A 153 -40.43 11.64 -10.83
C GLY A 153 -40.25 11.16 -9.40
#